data_AF-A0A968MD89-F1
#
_entry.id   AF-A0A968MD89-F1
#
_cell.length_a   1.000
_cell.length_b   1.000
_cell.length_c   1.000
_cell.angle_alpha   90.00
_cell.angle_beta   90.00
_cell.angle_gamma   90.00
#
_symmetry.space_group_name_H-M   'P 1'
#
loop_
_entity.id
_entity.type
_entity.pdbx_description
1 polymer ?
#
loop_
_entity_poly.entity_id
_entity_poly.type
_entity_poly.pdbx_seq_one_letter_code
_entity_poly.pdbx_strand_id
1 'polypeptide(L)'
;MKVTPLKGKTFSTDSIDFQALQQIDGIEYISQTLEELSFFEYRGNQVFGKLKGVDTNFVKVTSIDSTIREGVYATQLAEMSFAVLGVGMQNKLRVDLDDDFATVEVYVPKDGAVGTLNQPFRKLSLYPIGAFCLSTRILTNSTSSPTLILFNACWKALVKSVL
;
A
#
# COMPACT_ATOMS: atom_id res chain seq x y z
N MET A 1 -6.05 14.65 -9.19
CA MET A 1 -6.47 13.83 -10.35
C MET A 1 -5.90 12.42 -10.18
N LYS A 2 -6.66 11.35 -10.48
CA LYS A 2 -6.18 9.96 -10.41
C LYS A 2 -6.34 9.32 -11.78
N VAL A 3 -5.31 8.65 -12.27
CA VAL A 3 -5.35 7.85 -13.50
C VAL A 3 -5.41 6.38 -13.11
N THR A 4 -6.31 5.63 -13.73
CA THR A 4 -6.50 4.19 -13.49
C THR A 4 -6.61 3.46 -14.83
N PRO A 5 -6.21 2.17 -14.90
CA PRO A 5 -6.37 1.41 -16.13
C PRO A 5 -7.84 1.34 -16.54
N LEU A 6 -8.11 1.46 -17.84
CA LEU A 6 -9.45 1.27 -18.39
C LEU A 6 -9.83 -0.22 -18.44
N LYS A 7 -8.84 -1.11 -18.63
CA LYS A 7 -8.98 -2.56 -18.66
C LYS A 7 -7.81 -3.22 -17.93
N GLY A 8 -8.09 -4.34 -17.24
CA GLY A 8 -7.10 -5.05 -16.43
C GLY A 8 -6.88 -4.43 -15.06
N LYS A 9 -6.01 -5.06 -14.25
CA LYS A 9 -5.66 -4.61 -12.90
C LYS A 9 -4.57 -3.52 -12.89
N THR A 10 -3.68 -3.57 -13.89
CA THR A 10 -2.48 -2.72 -13.97
C THR A 10 -2.31 -2.17 -15.39
N PHE A 11 -1.43 -1.18 -15.54
CA PHE A 11 -0.93 -0.70 -16.83
C PHE A 11 0.58 -0.55 -16.73
N SER A 12 1.30 -0.71 -17.85
CA SER A 12 2.74 -0.51 -17.85
C SER A 12 3.07 0.97 -17.64
N THR A 13 4.02 1.25 -16.76
CA THR A 13 4.59 2.60 -16.61
C THR A 13 5.24 3.09 -17.89
N ASP A 14 5.73 2.18 -18.73
CA ASP A 14 6.35 2.53 -20.02
C ASP A 14 5.32 3.02 -21.05
N SER A 15 4.03 2.74 -20.81
CA SER A 15 2.95 3.28 -21.65
C SER A 15 2.58 4.72 -21.30
N ILE A 16 3.23 5.32 -20.30
CA ILE A 16 3.01 6.69 -19.86
C ILE A 16 4.29 7.51 -20.06
N ASP A 17 4.19 8.59 -20.81
CA ASP A 17 5.24 9.61 -20.90
C ASP A 17 5.16 10.53 -19.67
N PHE A 18 5.83 10.13 -18.59
CA PHE A 18 5.89 10.92 -17.36
C PHE A 18 6.56 12.28 -17.55
N GLN A 19 7.50 12.39 -18.51
CA GLN A 19 8.19 13.65 -18.77
C GLN A 19 7.24 14.65 -19.43
N ALA A 20 6.47 14.21 -20.42
CA ALA A 20 5.42 15.05 -21.01
C ALA A 20 4.37 15.47 -19.97
N LEU A 21 3.97 14.57 -19.07
CA LEU A 21 3.04 14.91 -17.99
C LEU A 21 3.61 15.96 -17.03
N GLN A 22 4.89 15.87 -16.67
CA GLN A 22 5.55 16.85 -15.80
C GLN A 22 5.71 18.23 -16.44
N GLN A 23 5.61 18.33 -17.77
CA GLN A 23 5.68 19.61 -18.49
C GLN A 23 4.32 20.32 -18.59
N ILE A 24 3.22 19.67 -18.22
CA ILE A 24 1.89 20.29 -18.21
C ILE A 24 1.83 21.31 -17.07
N ASP A 25 1.47 22.54 -17.40
CA ASP A 25 1.31 23.61 -16.41
C ASP A 25 0.29 23.21 -15.33
N GLY A 26 0.69 23.41 -14.07
CA GLY A 26 -0.08 22.99 -12.89
C GLY A 26 0.16 21.55 -12.39
N ILE A 27 1.01 20.74 -13.04
CA ILE A 27 1.43 19.42 -12.52
C ILE A 27 2.77 19.55 -11.77
N GLU A 28 2.72 19.54 -10.44
CA GLU A 28 3.92 19.68 -9.60
C GLU A 28 4.57 18.34 -9.24
N TYR A 29 3.74 17.33 -8.91
CA TYR A 29 4.20 15.99 -8.54
C TYR A 29 3.31 14.90 -9.12
N ILE A 30 3.93 13.79 -9.50
CA ILE A 30 3.26 12.56 -9.93
C ILE A 30 3.72 11.44 -9.00
N SER A 31 2.76 10.64 -8.54
CA SER A 31 3.01 9.46 -7.73
C SER A 31 2.34 8.24 -8.34
N GLN A 32 3.08 7.15 -8.36
CA GLN A 32 2.64 5.83 -8.79
C GLN A 32 2.19 5.02 -7.58
N THR A 33 1.08 4.31 -7.74
CA THR A 33 0.53 3.45 -6.70
C THR A 33 -0.05 2.18 -7.30
N LEU A 34 -0.01 1.10 -6.53
CA LEU A 34 -0.56 -0.20 -6.85
C LEU A 34 -1.45 -0.63 -5.69
N GLU A 35 -2.67 -1.04 -5.98
CA GLU A 35 -3.65 -1.45 -4.98
C GLU A 35 -4.05 -2.90 -5.25
N GLU A 36 -4.05 -3.74 -4.21
CA GLU A 36 -4.46 -5.15 -4.29
C GLU A 36 -5.39 -5.47 -3.11
N LEU A 37 -6.37 -6.36 -3.31
CA LEU A 37 -7.17 -6.86 -2.19
C LEU A 37 -6.42 -8.03 -1.55
N SER A 38 -6.21 -7.96 -0.24
CA SER A 38 -5.41 -8.95 0.47
C SER A 38 -6.02 -9.31 1.82
N PHE A 39 -5.58 -10.44 2.35
CA PHE A 39 -5.92 -10.88 3.70
C PHE A 39 -4.80 -10.48 4.67
N PHE A 40 -5.18 -9.97 5.83
CA PHE A 40 -4.26 -9.44 6.84
C PHE A 40 -4.49 -10.15 8.17
N GLU A 41 -3.40 -10.44 8.87
CA GLU A 41 -3.43 -11.09 10.18
C GLU A 41 -2.43 -10.41 11.13
N TYR A 42 -2.85 -10.16 12.36
CA TYR A 42 -2.00 -9.68 13.44
C TYR A 42 -2.43 -10.33 14.76
N ARG A 43 -1.56 -11.17 15.34
CA ARG A 43 -1.81 -11.86 16.63
C ARG A 43 -3.19 -12.55 16.70
N GLY A 44 -3.59 -13.21 15.63
CA GLY A 44 -4.88 -13.91 15.53
C GLY A 44 -6.08 -13.03 15.14
N ASN A 45 -5.95 -11.71 15.11
CA ASN A 45 -6.97 -10.82 14.54
C ASN A 45 -6.82 -10.78 13.02
N GLN A 46 -7.94 -10.82 12.29
CA GLN A 46 -7.95 -11.02 10.85
C GLN A 46 -8.86 -10.03 10.14
N VAL A 47 -8.44 -9.52 8.98
CA VAL A 47 -9.28 -8.63 8.17
C VAL A 47 -8.93 -8.74 6.69
N PHE A 48 -9.95 -8.67 5.82
CA PHE A 48 -9.74 -8.40 4.39
C PHE A 48 -9.67 -6.89 4.16
N GLY A 49 -8.68 -6.45 3.40
CA GLY A 49 -8.42 -5.04 3.18
C GLY A 49 -7.62 -4.77 1.92
N LYS A 50 -7.30 -3.51 1.70
CA LYS A 50 -6.46 -3.07 0.59
C LYS A 50 -5.01 -3.01 1.02
N LEU A 51 -4.15 -3.68 0.27
CA LEU A 51 -2.72 -3.46 0.29
C LEU A 51 -2.40 -2.40 -0.76
N LYS A 52 -1.85 -1.27 -0.34
CA LYS A 52 -1.47 -0.19 -1.23
C LYS A 52 0.03 0.00 -1.21
N GLY A 53 0.67 -0.37 -2.31
CA GLY A 53 2.03 0.04 -2.58
C GLY A 53 2.07 1.49 -3.05
N VAL A 54 3.08 2.24 -2.61
CA VAL A 54 3.29 3.63 -3.04
C VAL A 54 4.75 3.93 -3.31
N ASP A 55 5.00 4.89 -4.21
CA ASP A 55 6.33 5.44 -4.47
C ASP A 55 6.74 6.54 -3.46
N THR A 56 7.94 7.06 -3.64
CA THR A 56 8.51 8.12 -2.77
C THR A 56 7.82 9.48 -2.94
N ASN A 57 7.15 9.73 -4.07
CA ASN A 57 6.43 10.98 -4.32
C ASN A 57 5.03 10.99 -3.71
N PHE A 58 4.52 9.85 -3.24
CA PHE A 58 3.18 9.74 -2.67
C PHE A 58 2.94 10.72 -1.52
N VAL A 59 3.94 10.94 -0.67
CA VAL A 59 3.88 11.92 0.42
C VAL A 59 3.70 13.34 -0.10
N LYS A 60 4.36 13.70 -1.21
CA LYS A 60 4.25 15.04 -1.81
C LYS A 60 2.88 15.27 -2.44
N VAL A 61 2.30 14.21 -3.03
CA VAL A 61 0.99 14.28 -3.68
C VAL A 61 -0.16 14.29 -2.67
N THR A 62 0.00 13.60 -1.53
CA THR A 62 -1.12 13.37 -0.58
C THR A 62 -0.98 14.06 0.76
N SER A 63 0.23 14.49 1.13
CA SER A 63 0.55 15.02 2.47
C SER A 63 0.16 14.04 3.58
N ILE A 64 0.28 12.73 3.34
CA ILE A 64 -0.13 11.67 4.28
C ILE A 64 0.62 11.72 5.61
N ASP A 65 1.87 12.19 5.61
CA ASP A 65 2.67 12.45 6.80
C ASP A 65 1.97 13.39 7.78
N SER A 66 1.23 14.39 7.26
CA SER A 66 0.43 15.31 8.09
C SER A 66 -0.83 14.68 8.70
N THR A 67 -1.22 13.47 8.27
CA THR A 67 -2.42 12.78 8.74
C THR A 67 -2.13 11.61 9.68
N ILE A 68 -0.84 11.39 10.00
CA ILE A 68 -0.40 10.43 11.00
C ILE A 68 -0.95 10.82 12.37
N ARG A 69 -1.62 9.88 13.02
CA ARG A 69 -2.16 10.03 14.39
C ARG A 69 -1.24 9.43 15.43
N GLU A 70 -0.54 8.36 15.07
CA GLU A 70 0.28 7.57 15.96
C GLU A 70 1.46 6.99 15.16
N GLY A 71 2.63 6.88 15.81
CA GLY A 71 3.86 6.45 15.16
C GLY A 71 4.36 7.44 14.11
N VAL A 72 4.95 6.92 13.04
CA VAL A 72 5.64 7.71 12.01
C VAL A 72 5.33 7.24 10.60
N TYR A 73 5.51 8.13 9.63
CA TYR A 73 5.54 7.81 8.21
C TYR A 73 6.99 7.75 7.74
N ALA A 74 7.56 6.56 7.58
CA ALA A 74 8.96 6.39 7.15
C ALA A 74 9.05 5.67 5.79
N THR A 75 9.65 6.35 4.80
CA THR A 75 9.81 5.83 3.43
C THR A 75 11.22 5.34 3.12
N GLN A 76 12.20 5.62 4.00
CA GLN A 76 13.64 5.48 3.71
C GLN A 76 14.40 4.51 4.62
N LEU A 77 13.72 3.73 5.47
CA LEU A 77 14.43 2.73 6.27
C LEU A 77 14.76 1.52 5.38
N ALA A 78 16.02 1.40 5.00
CA ALA A 78 16.50 0.32 4.15
C ALA A 78 16.63 -0.99 4.94
N GLU A 79 16.22 -2.08 4.31
CA GLU A 79 16.24 -3.50 4.73
C GLU A 79 14.99 -4.05 5.42
N MET A 80 14.22 -3.24 6.15
CA MET A 80 13.00 -3.71 6.82
C MET A 80 11.73 -3.33 6.05
N SER A 81 10.77 -4.26 6.02
CA SER A 81 9.47 -4.07 5.38
C SER A 81 8.51 -3.37 6.33
N PHE A 82 8.44 -2.05 6.25
CA PHE A 82 7.56 -1.25 7.10
C PHE A 82 6.19 -0.99 6.45
N ALA A 83 5.19 -0.81 7.32
CA ALA A 83 3.82 -0.51 6.94
C ALA A 83 3.25 0.64 7.78
N VAL A 84 2.44 1.47 7.14
CA VAL A 84 1.59 2.45 7.83
C VAL A 84 0.13 2.05 7.61
N LEU A 85 -0.59 1.89 8.71
CA LEU A 85 -1.97 1.39 8.73
C LEU A 85 -2.95 2.57 8.65
N GLY A 86 -4.05 2.42 7.93
CA GLY A 86 -5.20 3.28 8.19
C GLY A 86 -5.76 2.98 9.58
N VAL A 87 -6.20 3.98 10.33
CA VAL A 87 -6.78 3.79 11.68
C VAL A 87 -7.88 2.71 11.71
N GLY A 88 -8.71 2.64 10.67
CA GLY A 88 -9.73 1.58 10.55
C GLY A 88 -9.17 0.15 10.42
N MET A 89 -7.96 -0.01 9.86
CA MET A 89 -7.27 -1.29 9.81
C MET A 89 -6.57 -1.59 11.14
N GLN A 90 -5.85 -0.61 11.71
CA GLN A 90 -5.23 -0.73 13.05
C GLN A 90 -6.26 -1.21 14.07
N ASN A 91 -7.44 -0.59 14.11
CA ASN A 91 -8.52 -0.93 15.06
C ASN A 91 -9.06 -2.36 14.86
N LYS A 92 -9.24 -2.79 13.59
CA LYS A 92 -9.76 -4.12 13.29
C LYS A 92 -8.75 -5.23 13.61
N LEU A 93 -7.48 -4.99 13.30
CA LEU A 93 -6.39 -5.91 13.59
C LEU A 93 -5.90 -5.82 15.04
N ARG A 94 -6.33 -4.80 15.80
CA ARG A 94 -5.84 -4.48 17.15
C ARG A 94 -4.30 -4.41 17.18
N VAL A 95 -3.75 -3.69 16.20
CA VAL A 95 -2.31 -3.50 16.10
C VAL A 95 -1.84 -2.62 17.26
N ASP A 96 -0.80 -3.09 17.91
CA ASP A 96 -0.06 -2.37 18.94
C ASP A 96 1.19 -1.79 18.27
N LEU A 97 1.28 -0.47 18.18
CA LEU A 97 2.41 0.22 17.54
C LEU A 97 3.62 0.37 18.48
N ASP A 98 3.46 0.07 19.76
CA ASP A 98 4.55 0.08 20.73
C ASP A 98 5.32 -1.27 20.75
N ASP A 99 4.84 -2.27 20.01
CA ASP A 99 5.53 -3.56 19.85
C ASP A 99 6.37 -3.60 18.58
N ASP A 100 7.62 -3.18 18.70
CA ASP A 100 8.60 -3.13 17.62
C ASP A 100 8.92 -4.51 16.99
N PHE A 101 8.55 -5.62 17.64
CA PHE A 101 8.87 -6.97 17.18
C PHE A 101 7.71 -7.65 16.46
N ALA A 102 6.49 -7.15 16.60
CA ALA A 102 5.32 -7.77 16.00
C ALA A 102 5.11 -7.32 14.56
N THR A 103 4.78 -8.29 13.70
CA THR A 103 4.51 -8.05 12.28
C THR A 103 3.05 -8.25 11.93
N VAL A 104 2.56 -7.43 11.02
CA VAL A 104 1.32 -7.68 10.29
C VAL A 104 1.63 -8.61 9.13
N GLU A 105 1.01 -9.78 9.14
CA GLU A 105 1.12 -10.75 8.06
C GLU A 105 0.11 -10.42 6.96
N VAL A 106 0.60 -10.30 5.74
CA VAL A 106 -0.22 -9.96 4.57
C VAL A 106 -0.13 -11.08 3.55
N TYR A 107 -1.29 -11.60 3.17
CA TYR A 107 -1.43 -12.68 2.20
C TYR A 107 -1.97 -12.09 0.91
N VAL A 108 -1.06 -11.88 -0.04
CA VAL A 108 -1.32 -11.26 -1.34
C VAL A 108 -1.61 -12.35 -2.36
N PRO A 109 -2.73 -12.31 -3.09
CA PRO A 109 -3.00 -13.26 -4.17
C PRO A 109 -1.87 -13.23 -5.23
N LYS A 110 -1.53 -14.40 -5.79
CA LYS A 110 -0.69 -14.49 -6.99
C LYS A 110 -1.57 -14.54 -8.23
N ASP A 111 -1.28 -13.72 -9.23
CA ASP A 111 -1.95 -13.87 -10.51
C ASP A 111 -1.53 -15.18 -11.22
N GLY A 112 -2.49 -15.85 -11.87
CA GLY A 112 -2.24 -17.09 -12.63
C GLY A 112 -2.11 -18.39 -11.82
N ALA A 113 -2.42 -18.40 -10.52
CA ALA A 113 -2.40 -19.62 -9.70
C ALA A 113 -3.56 -20.59 -10.06
N VAL A 114 -3.42 -21.31 -11.17
CA VAL A 114 -4.28 -22.43 -11.56
C VAL A 114 -3.51 -23.73 -11.27
N GLY A 115 -3.86 -24.43 -10.18
CA GLY A 115 -3.31 -25.76 -9.87
C GLY A 115 -3.26 -26.12 -8.39
N THR A 116 -3.53 -27.38 -8.07
CA THR A 116 -3.76 -27.96 -6.73
C THR A 116 -2.53 -28.04 -5.82
N LEU A 117 -1.36 -27.54 -6.26
CA LEU A 117 -0.06 -27.77 -5.58
C LEU A 117 0.75 -26.49 -5.26
N ASN A 118 0.28 -25.30 -5.65
CA ASN A 118 0.98 -24.05 -5.36
C ASN A 118 0.24 -23.24 -4.30
N GLN A 119 0.96 -22.70 -3.31
CA GLN A 119 0.39 -21.71 -2.39
C GLN A 119 -0.15 -20.52 -3.20
N PRO A 120 -1.49 -20.29 -3.23
CA PRO A 120 -2.13 -19.34 -4.12
C PRO A 120 -1.91 -17.88 -3.70
N PHE A 121 -1.18 -17.69 -2.61
CA PHE A 121 -0.83 -16.40 -2.04
C PHE A 121 0.67 -16.32 -1.77
N ARG A 122 1.17 -15.08 -1.75
CA ARG A 122 2.47 -14.70 -1.22
C ARG A 122 2.26 -14.10 0.16
N LYS A 123 3.02 -14.58 1.14
CA LYS A 123 3.06 -14.01 2.49
C LYS A 123 4.11 -12.90 2.57
N LEU A 124 3.74 -11.75 3.14
CA LEU A 124 4.61 -10.63 3.47
C LEU A 124 4.49 -10.36 4.97
N SER A 125 5.61 -10.20 5.66
CA SER A 125 5.63 -9.81 7.08
C SER A 125 6.06 -8.35 7.16
N LEU A 126 5.17 -7.49 7.67
CA LEU A 126 5.37 -6.04 7.68
C LEU A 126 5.37 -5.49 9.11
N TYR A 127 6.38 -4.71 9.46
CA TYR A 127 6.44 -4.02 10.75
C TYR A 127 5.55 -2.78 10.72
N PRO A 128 4.50 -2.71 11.55
CA PRO A 128 3.65 -1.54 11.61
C PRO A 128 4.39 -0.42 12.37
N ILE A 129 4.54 0.74 11.74
CA ILE A 129 5.30 1.88 12.33
C ILE A 129 4.47 3.13 12.53
N GLY A 130 3.22 3.12 12.05
CA GLY A 130 2.35 4.27 12.21
C GLY A 130 0.93 4.00 11.76
N ALA A 131 0.04 4.89 12.20
CA ALA A 131 -1.35 4.89 11.83
C ALA A 131 -1.78 6.27 11.29
N PHE A 132 -2.42 6.28 10.11
CA PHE A 132 -2.90 7.50 9.48
C PHE A 132 -4.44 7.60 9.49
N CYS A 133 -4.95 8.81 9.69
CA CYS A 133 -6.34 9.13 9.43
C CYS A 133 -6.58 9.31 7.92
N LEU A 134 -7.70 8.77 7.44
CA LEU A 134 -8.09 8.86 6.04
C LEU A 134 -8.29 10.34 5.65
N SER A 135 -7.51 10.80 4.66
CA SER A 135 -7.74 12.07 3.98
C SER A 135 -8.51 11.83 2.67
N THR A 136 -9.43 12.73 2.35
CA THR A 136 -10.22 12.72 1.10
C THR A 136 -9.34 12.72 -0.15
N ARG A 137 -8.06 13.13 -0.05
CA ARG A 137 -7.08 13.09 -1.15
C ARG A 137 -6.50 11.69 -1.43
N ILE A 138 -6.44 10.83 -0.43
CA ILE A 138 -5.92 9.45 -0.55
C ILE A 138 -6.98 8.51 -1.16
N LEU A 139 -8.26 8.88 -1.11
CA LEU A 139 -9.40 8.04 -1.44
C LEU A 139 -10.34 8.72 -2.45
N THR A 140 -10.05 8.65 -3.74
CA THR A 140 -11.05 9.09 -4.76
C THR A 140 -12.09 8.01 -5.08
N ASN A 141 -12.00 6.80 -4.49
CA ASN A 141 -12.97 5.71 -4.77
C ASN A 141 -13.02 4.59 -3.70
N SER A 142 -12.77 4.89 -2.43
CA SER A 142 -12.56 3.85 -1.40
C SER A 142 -13.08 4.28 -0.04
N THR A 143 -14.40 4.41 0.09
CA THR A 143 -15.04 5.01 1.25
C THR A 143 -15.22 4.11 2.48
N SER A 144 -14.69 2.87 2.52
CA SER A 144 -14.86 2.01 3.72
C SER A 144 -13.85 0.87 3.92
N SER A 145 -12.95 0.61 2.97
CA SER A 145 -12.06 -0.55 3.06
C SER A 145 -10.84 -0.25 3.96
N PRO A 146 -10.54 -1.10 4.97
CA PRO A 146 -9.32 -0.96 5.75
C PRO A 146 -8.12 -1.07 4.81
N THR A 147 -7.13 -0.19 4.96
CA THR A 147 -6.01 -0.05 4.04
C THR A 147 -4.68 -0.08 4.79
N LEU A 148 -3.71 -0.82 4.25
CA LEU A 148 -2.30 -0.81 4.66
C LEU A 148 -1.47 -0.22 3.54
N ILE A 149 -0.54 0.68 3.87
CA ILE A 149 0.39 1.27 2.92
C ILE A 149 1.79 0.68 3.13
N LEU A 150 2.44 0.27 2.04
CA LEU A 150 3.81 -0.24 2.03
C LEU A 150 4.73 0.59 1.13
N PHE A 151 6.02 0.57 1.45
CA PHE A 151 7.05 1.36 0.77
C PHE A 151 8.16 0.51 0.15
N ASN A 152 8.80 1.07 -0.88
CA ASN A 152 10.14 0.73 -1.36
C ASN A 152 10.43 -0.76 -1.64
N ALA A 153 11.21 -1.47 -0.83
CA ALA A 153 11.64 -2.85 -1.16
C ALA A 153 10.43 -3.80 -1.29
N CYS A 154 9.39 -3.59 -0.47
CA CYS A 154 8.14 -4.35 -0.54
C CYS A 154 7.28 -3.96 -1.74
N TRP A 155 7.43 -2.74 -2.28
CA TRP A 155 6.75 -2.32 -3.52
C TRP A 155 7.15 -3.22 -4.69
N LYS A 156 8.44 -3.48 -4.88
CA LYS A 156 8.92 -4.38 -5.95
C LYS A 156 8.39 -5.81 -5.77
N ALA A 157 8.26 -6.27 -4.53
CA ALA A 157 7.70 -7.58 -4.21
C ALA A 157 6.19 -7.65 -4.53
N LEU A 158 5.45 -6.59 -4.22
CA LEU A 158 4.03 -6.46 -4.55
C LEU A 158 3.81 -6.41 -6.07
N VAL A 159 4.59 -5.58 -6.78
CA VAL A 159 4.54 -5.47 -8.24
C VAL A 159 4.71 -6.83 -8.91
N LYS A 160 5.67 -7.65 -8.46
CA LYS A 160 5.87 -9.03 -8.95
C LYS A 160 4.76 -10.03 -8.60
N SER A 161 3.87 -9.70 -7.66
CA SER A 161 2.76 -10.58 -7.26
C SER A 161 1.48 -10.28 -8.05
N VAL A 162 1.34 -9.03 -8.50
CA VAL A 162 0.17 -8.50 -9.22
C VAL A 162 0.40 -8.46 -10.74
N LEU A 163 1.65 -8.48 -11.18
CA LEU A 163 2.05 -8.64 -12.58
C LEU A 163 2.56 -10.05 -12.82
#